data_AF-A0A094CXK9-F1
#
_entry.id   AF-A0A094CXK9-F1
#
_cell.length_a   1.000
_cell.length_b   1.000
_cell.length_c   1.000
_cell.angle_alpha   90.00
_cell.angle_beta   90.00
_cell.angle_gamma   90.00
#
_symmetry.space_group_name_H-M   'P 1'
#
loop_
_entity.id
_entity.type
_entity.pdbx_description
1 polymer ?
#
loop_
_entity_poly.entity_id
_entity_poly.type
_entity_poly.pdbx_seq_one_letter_code
_entity_poly.pdbx_strand_id
1 'polypeptide(L)'
;MHFTTALIFALLPLTVLANPLAASPLSHEEAQALKTSDIQTRDDAAEAAGLVKRNRYCDVVNVSTTVDCWFLPKHKGNQNRIIRSFKGTTNDIEFACWTKCENVNGITTWFWTWNAGTQPQLNGCYVPGYYLDNNCVSSGSGALPQCEFAAVDRSYGGCA
;
A
#
# COMPACT_ATOMS: atom_id res chain seq x y z
N MET A 1 -83.56 -4.98 12.00
CA MET A 1 -82.79 -5.39 10.81
C MET A 1 -81.33 -5.09 11.14
N HIS A 2 -80.58 -6.06 11.69
CA HIS A 2 -79.61 -6.93 11.00
C HIS A 2 -78.64 -6.07 10.17
N PHE A 3 -77.33 -6.00 10.48
CA PHE A 3 -76.39 -7.12 10.42
C PHE A 3 -75.27 -7.05 11.48
N THR A 4 -75.10 -8.17 12.20
CA THR A 4 -73.84 -8.74 12.72
C THR A 4 -72.80 -8.86 11.60
N THR A 5 -71.47 -8.89 11.77
CA THR A 5 -70.70 -9.85 12.57
C THR A 5 -69.20 -9.49 12.49
N ALA A 6 -68.52 -9.53 13.65
CA ALA A 6 -67.17 -10.02 13.96
C ALA A 6 -65.95 -9.83 13.01
N LEU A 7 -64.81 -9.40 13.58
CA LEU A 7 -63.64 -10.28 13.68
C LEU A 7 -62.71 -9.87 14.84
N ILE A 8 -62.47 -10.83 15.72
CA ILE A 8 -61.46 -10.90 16.79
C ILE A 8 -60.09 -11.10 16.12
N PHE A 9 -59.01 -10.49 16.64
CA PHE A 9 -57.75 -11.17 16.97
C PHE A 9 -56.75 -10.20 17.62
N ALA A 10 -56.42 -10.54 18.87
CA ALA A 10 -55.12 -10.44 19.54
C ALA A 10 -54.17 -9.26 19.23
N LEU A 11 -53.64 -8.63 20.28
CA LEU A 11 -52.20 -8.68 20.60
C LEU A 11 -51.91 -7.90 21.89
N LEU A 12 -51.20 -8.57 22.80
CA LEU A 12 -50.72 -8.04 24.07
C LEU A 12 -49.82 -6.81 23.86
N PRO A 13 -49.91 -5.75 24.68
CA PRO A 13 -48.80 -4.84 24.83
C PRO A 13 -47.72 -5.54 25.68
N LEU A 14 -46.76 -6.14 24.97
CA LEU A 14 -45.42 -6.43 25.49
C LEU A 14 -44.77 -5.12 25.92
N THR A 15 -44.99 -4.68 27.16
CA THR A 15 -44.12 -3.67 27.79
C THR A 15 -42.87 -4.38 28.31
N VAL A 16 -42.07 -4.91 27.38
CA VAL A 16 -40.70 -5.34 27.65
C VAL A 16 -39.85 -4.08 27.75
N LEU A 17 -39.44 -3.77 28.97
CA LEU A 17 -38.17 -3.15 29.35
C LEU A 17 -37.57 -2.21 28.29
N ALA A 18 -37.97 -0.94 28.32
CA ALA A 18 -37.08 0.14 27.89
C ALA A 18 -35.90 0.21 28.87
N ASN A 19 -34.92 -0.69 28.69
CA ASN A 19 -33.58 -0.53 29.23
C ASN A 19 -32.82 0.27 28.17
N PRO A 20 -32.65 1.59 28.29
CA PRO A 20 -31.57 2.21 27.57
C PRO A 20 -30.30 1.58 28.13
N LEU A 21 -29.70 0.67 27.37
CA LEU A 21 -28.30 0.30 27.57
C LEU A 21 -27.57 1.62 27.72
N ALA A 22 -27.07 1.89 28.92
CA ALA A 22 -26.20 3.02 29.19
C ALA A 22 -24.98 2.82 28.30
N ALA A 23 -25.01 3.43 27.11
CA ALA A 23 -23.83 3.62 26.31
C ALA A 23 -22.98 4.61 27.10
N SER A 24 -22.03 4.08 27.86
CA SER A 24 -21.00 4.90 28.49
C SER A 24 -20.42 5.81 27.40
N PRO A 25 -20.39 7.13 27.60
CA PRO A 25 -19.77 8.01 26.63
C PRO A 25 -18.29 7.62 26.54
N LEU A 26 -17.87 7.18 25.35
CA LEU A 26 -16.47 6.94 25.04
C LEU A 26 -15.66 8.16 25.46
N SER A 27 -14.55 7.93 26.15
CA SER A 27 -13.61 8.98 26.49
C SER A 27 -13.06 9.64 25.21
N HIS A 28 -12.55 10.86 25.32
CA HIS A 28 -11.99 11.57 24.18
C HIS A 28 -10.87 10.79 23.48
N GLU A 29 -10.05 10.06 24.25
CA GLU A 29 -9.00 9.19 23.71
C GLU A 29 -9.57 7.99 22.95
N GLU A 30 -10.61 7.33 23.47
CA GLU A 30 -11.25 6.20 22.77
C GLU A 30 -11.95 6.67 21.50
N ALA A 31 -12.59 7.84 21.51
CA ALA A 31 -13.21 8.43 20.34
C ALA A 31 -12.19 8.84 19.27
N GLN A 32 -11.02 9.37 19.67
CA GLN A 32 -9.90 9.65 18.76
C GLN A 32 -9.26 8.37 18.20
N ALA A 33 -9.08 7.33 19.03
CA ALA A 33 -8.55 6.04 18.60
C ALA A 33 -9.48 5.37 17.58
N LEU A 34 -10.80 5.36 17.84
CA LEU A 34 -11.82 4.87 16.90
C LEU A 34 -11.80 5.64 15.58
N LYS A 35 -11.78 6.98 15.64
CA LYS A 35 -11.73 7.82 14.43
C LYS A 35 -10.45 7.59 13.62
N THR A 36 -9.32 7.37 14.29
CA THR A 36 -8.03 7.09 13.63
C THR A 36 -8.05 5.69 13.00
N SER A 37 -8.59 4.69 13.70
CA SER A 37 -8.78 3.33 13.20
C SER A 37 -9.71 3.28 11.98
N ASP A 38 -10.80 4.04 11.99
CA ASP A 38 -11.75 4.12 10.87
C ASP A 38 -11.12 4.78 9.64
N ILE A 39 -10.30 5.81 9.84
CA ILE A 39 -9.54 6.45 8.75
C ILE A 39 -8.54 5.44 8.16
N GLN A 40 -7.80 4.73 9.01
CA GLN A 40 -6.81 3.74 8.56
C GLN A 40 -7.48 2.61 7.77
N THR A 41 -8.61 2.09 8.26
CA THR A 41 -9.38 1.03 7.60
C THR A 41 -9.97 1.50 6.26
N ARG A 42 -10.50 2.73 6.20
CA ARG A 42 -11.01 3.31 4.95
C ARG A 42 -9.90 3.52 3.94
N ASP A 43 -8.75 4.01 4.39
CA ASP A 43 -7.64 4.31 3.51
C ASP A 43 -7.02 3.00 2.98
N ASP A 44 -6.96 1.93 3.79
CA ASP A 44 -6.57 0.59 3.36
C ASP A 44 -7.58 -0.03 2.38
N ALA A 45 -8.89 0.21 2.58
CA ALA A 45 -9.92 -0.21 1.63
C ALA A 45 -9.81 0.55 0.30
N ALA A 46 -9.48 1.84 0.33
CA ALA A 46 -9.23 2.64 -0.87
C ALA A 46 -7.96 2.19 -1.60
N GLU A 47 -6.92 1.76 -0.87
CA GLU A 47 -5.74 1.11 -1.47
C GLU A 47 -6.08 -0.22 -2.12
N ALA A 48 -6.83 -1.09 -1.43
CA ALA A 48 -7.24 -2.38 -1.95
C ALA A 48 -8.11 -2.22 -3.23
N ALA A 49 -8.85 -1.13 -3.33
CA ALA A 49 -9.63 -0.75 -4.52
C ALA A 49 -8.80 -0.02 -5.61
N GLY A 50 -7.50 0.20 -5.40
CA GLY A 50 -6.62 0.89 -6.36
C GLY A 50 -6.92 2.38 -6.55
N LEU A 51 -7.64 3.00 -5.61
CA LEU A 51 -8.13 4.38 -5.71
C LEU A 51 -7.09 5.42 -5.26
N VAL A 52 -5.93 5.00 -4.73
CA VAL A 52 -4.86 5.89 -4.25
C VAL A 52 -3.50 5.36 -4.69
N LYS A 53 -2.68 6.18 -5.38
CA LYS A 53 -1.24 5.89 -5.59
C LYS A 53 -0.52 6.08 -4.26
N ARG A 54 -0.09 5.00 -3.62
CA ARG A 54 0.79 5.06 -2.44
C ARG A 54 2.21 4.75 -2.83
N ASN A 55 3.13 5.45 -2.20
CA ASN A 55 4.50 4.99 -2.10
C ASN A 55 4.61 4.05 -0.90
N ARG A 56 5.60 3.18 -0.92
CA ARG A 56 5.86 2.22 0.16
C ARG A 56 7.30 2.35 0.63
N TYR A 57 7.47 2.28 1.94
CA TYR A 57 8.79 2.11 2.55
C TYR A 57 9.14 0.63 2.57
N CYS A 58 10.35 0.29 2.16
CA CYS A 58 10.83 -1.08 2.11
C CYS A 58 12.27 -1.16 2.61
N ASP A 59 12.61 -2.29 3.22
CA ASP A 59 13.94 -2.56 3.76
C ASP A 59 14.85 -3.12 2.68
N VAL A 60 16.14 -2.80 2.78
CA VAL A 60 17.18 -3.49 2.00
C VAL A 60 17.74 -4.62 2.87
N VAL A 61 17.18 -5.82 2.70
CA VAL A 61 17.41 -6.96 3.62
C VAL A 61 18.46 -7.96 3.14
N ASN A 62 18.79 -7.97 1.85
CA ASN A 62 19.61 -9.03 1.26
C ASN A 62 20.98 -8.55 0.77
N VAL A 63 21.65 -7.73 1.58
CA VAL A 63 22.99 -7.20 1.28
C VAL A 63 23.92 -7.32 2.48
N SER A 64 25.18 -7.66 2.23
CA SER A 64 26.24 -7.64 3.25
C SER A 64 26.80 -6.23 3.47
N THR A 65 26.74 -5.37 2.46
CA THR A 65 27.22 -3.98 2.53
C THR A 65 26.22 -3.01 1.93
N THR A 66 26.01 -3.08 0.61
CA THR A 66 25.17 -2.13 -0.14
C THR A 66 24.47 -2.79 -1.32
N VAL A 67 23.31 -2.23 -1.72
CA VAL A 67 22.67 -2.46 -3.02
C VAL A 67 22.84 -1.23 -3.91
N ASP A 68 23.12 -1.46 -5.19
CA ASP A 68 23.20 -0.38 -6.18
C ASP A 68 21.82 -0.01 -6.71
N CYS A 69 21.58 1.29 -6.81
CA CYS A 69 20.40 1.88 -7.42
C CYS A 69 20.76 2.41 -8.81
N TRP A 70 20.07 1.89 -9.82
CA TRP A 70 20.44 2.05 -11.22
C TRP A 70 19.57 3.07 -11.94
N PHE A 71 20.15 3.80 -12.89
CA PHE A 71 19.38 4.75 -13.70
C PHE A 71 18.27 4.05 -14.49
N LEU A 72 18.57 2.89 -15.08
CA LEU A 72 17.61 2.03 -15.78
C LEU A 72 17.45 0.71 -15.01
N PRO A 73 16.32 0.00 -15.14
CA PRO A 73 15.99 -1.17 -14.31
C PRO A 73 16.76 -2.46 -14.69
N LYS A 74 18.06 -2.35 -14.95
CA LYS A 74 18.94 -3.48 -15.26
C LYS A 74 20.35 -3.18 -14.80
N HIS A 75 21.20 -4.19 -14.75
CA HIS A 75 22.63 -4.02 -14.52
C HIS A 75 23.33 -3.73 -15.85
N LYS A 76 24.16 -2.68 -15.86
CA LYS A 76 25.02 -2.30 -17.00
C LYS A 76 24.20 -2.08 -18.30
N GLY A 77 24.89 -1.83 -19.42
CA GLY A 77 24.28 -1.55 -20.73
C GLY A 77 24.38 -0.07 -21.16
N ASN A 78 23.86 0.23 -22.35
CA ASN A 78 24.08 1.53 -22.99
C ASN A 78 23.46 2.66 -22.16
N GLN A 79 24.28 3.64 -21.75
CA GLN A 79 23.91 4.80 -20.92
C GLN A 79 23.39 4.50 -19.49
N ASN A 80 23.35 3.22 -19.09
CA ASN A 80 22.96 2.84 -17.75
C ASN A 80 24.12 2.99 -16.77
N ARG A 81 23.83 3.51 -15.58
CA ARG A 81 24.82 3.81 -14.55
C ARG A 81 24.23 3.63 -13.17
N ILE A 82 25.11 3.39 -12.20
CA ILE A 82 24.76 3.47 -10.78
C ILE A 82 24.54 4.95 -10.46
N ILE A 83 23.36 5.27 -9.95
CA ILE A 83 23.04 6.62 -9.47
C ILE A 83 23.55 6.78 -8.03
N ARG A 84 23.39 5.73 -7.22
CA ARG A 84 23.83 5.66 -5.82
C ARG A 84 23.79 4.22 -5.33
N SER A 85 24.27 3.99 -4.12
CA SER A 85 24.14 2.71 -3.42
C SER A 85 23.53 2.92 -2.04
N PHE A 86 22.61 2.06 -1.67
CA PHE A 86 22.00 2.05 -0.33
C PHE A 86 22.71 1.01 0.51
N LYS A 87 23.04 1.35 1.75
CA LYS A 87 23.46 0.33 2.72
C LYS A 87 22.27 -0.54 3.09
N GLY A 88 22.52 -1.73 3.64
CA GLY A 88 21.45 -2.46 4.31
C GLY A 88 20.85 -1.58 5.41
N THR A 89 19.55 -1.31 5.31
CA THR A 89 18.80 -0.43 6.24
C THR A 89 17.45 -1.05 6.59
N THR A 90 16.91 -0.64 7.72
CA THR A 90 15.51 -0.84 8.13
C THR A 90 14.68 0.40 7.80
N ASN A 91 13.82 0.29 6.80
CA ASN A 91 12.63 1.08 6.49
C ASN A 91 12.85 2.53 6.01
N ASP A 92 13.97 2.80 5.34
CA ASP A 92 14.35 4.18 4.98
C ASP A 92 14.14 4.53 3.51
N ILE A 93 13.75 3.59 2.65
CA ILE A 93 13.65 3.84 1.21
C ILE A 93 12.22 3.75 0.76
N GLU A 94 11.73 4.86 0.24
CA GLU A 94 10.41 4.98 -0.34
C GLU A 94 10.42 4.63 -1.83
N PHE A 95 9.45 3.85 -2.27
CA PHE A 95 9.28 3.40 -3.65
C PHE A 95 7.89 3.79 -4.16
N ALA A 96 7.79 4.34 -5.38
CA ALA A 96 6.50 4.73 -5.97
C ALA A 96 5.89 3.69 -6.89
N CYS A 97 6.72 2.91 -7.56
CA CYS A 97 6.25 2.00 -8.59
C CYS A 97 7.25 0.89 -8.86
N TRP A 98 6.81 -0.14 -9.57
CA TRP A 98 7.66 -1.23 -10.02
C TRP A 98 7.61 -1.42 -11.53
N THR A 99 8.60 -2.12 -12.07
CA THR A 99 8.59 -2.59 -13.45
C THR A 99 9.22 -3.97 -13.55
N LYS A 100 8.86 -4.73 -14.60
CA LYS A 100 9.51 -5.98 -14.95
C LYS A 100 10.69 -5.71 -15.87
N CYS A 101 11.82 -6.31 -15.55
CA CYS A 101 13.07 -6.08 -16.25
C CYS A 101 14.03 -7.28 -16.07
N GLU A 102 15.32 -7.02 -15.90
CA GLU A 102 16.34 -8.05 -15.77
C GLU A 102 16.05 -8.99 -14.59
N ASN A 103 16.28 -10.29 -14.79
CA ASN A 103 16.20 -11.28 -13.73
C ASN A 103 17.43 -11.19 -12.83
N VAL A 104 17.21 -10.93 -11.54
CA VAL A 104 18.24 -10.89 -10.50
C VAL A 104 17.89 -11.98 -9.50
N ASN A 105 18.67 -13.05 -9.51
CA ASN A 105 18.49 -14.22 -8.64
C ASN A 105 17.04 -14.76 -8.58
N GLY A 106 16.41 -14.91 -9.74
CA GLY A 106 15.04 -15.43 -9.86
C GLY A 106 13.95 -14.38 -9.79
N ILE A 107 14.25 -13.13 -9.42
CA ILE A 107 13.29 -12.03 -9.31
C ILE A 107 13.47 -11.03 -10.45
N THR A 108 12.39 -10.71 -11.18
CA THR A 108 12.41 -9.82 -12.35
C THR A 108 11.88 -8.42 -12.07
N THR A 109 11.42 -8.16 -10.86
CA THR A 109 10.82 -6.88 -10.48
C THR A 109 11.91 -5.90 -10.05
N TRP A 110 11.81 -4.67 -10.53
CA TRP A 110 12.64 -3.55 -10.16
C TRP A 110 11.76 -2.42 -9.66
N PHE A 111 12.16 -1.78 -8.57
CA PHE A 111 11.36 -0.79 -7.87
C PHE A 111 12.00 0.59 -8.01
N TRP A 112 11.18 1.57 -8.40
CA TRP A 112 11.60 2.95 -8.57
C TRP A 112 11.47 3.71 -7.25
N THR A 113 12.59 4.29 -6.82
CA THR A 113 12.67 5.11 -5.62
C THR A 113 11.92 6.42 -5.80
N TRP A 114 11.07 6.76 -4.84
CA TRP A 114 10.25 7.97 -4.84
C TRP A 114 10.56 8.83 -3.62
N ASN A 115 10.05 10.05 -3.67
CA ASN A 115 10.18 11.01 -2.60
C ASN A 115 8.84 11.59 -2.17
N ALA A 116 8.43 11.29 -0.94
CA ALA A 116 7.50 12.08 -0.16
C ALA A 116 8.14 12.44 1.20
N GLY A 117 9.28 13.13 1.21
CA GLY A 117 9.85 13.69 2.44
C GLY A 117 11.36 13.92 2.49
N THR A 118 11.88 13.83 3.73
CA THR A 118 13.13 14.41 4.28
C THR A 118 14.47 13.98 3.67
N GLN A 119 14.48 13.15 2.63
CA GLN A 119 15.72 12.66 2.02
C GLN A 119 15.74 12.83 0.49
N PRO A 120 15.80 14.08 -0.03
CA PRO A 120 15.89 14.38 -1.45
C PRO A 120 17.10 13.75 -2.15
N GLN A 121 18.12 13.40 -1.38
CA GLN A 121 19.25 12.64 -1.87
C GLN A 121 18.92 11.20 -2.24
N LEU A 122 17.73 10.64 -1.99
CA LEU A 122 17.42 9.25 -2.37
C LEU A 122 16.62 9.13 -3.68
N ASN A 123 16.40 10.25 -4.38
CA ASN A 123 15.51 10.27 -5.54
C ASN A 123 16.11 9.58 -6.77
N GLY A 124 15.23 8.87 -7.47
CA GLY A 124 15.28 8.69 -8.91
C GLY A 124 16.27 7.65 -9.41
N CYS A 125 15.99 6.39 -9.11
CA CYS A 125 16.68 5.22 -9.66
C CYS A 125 15.92 3.92 -9.30
N TYR A 126 16.29 2.83 -9.93
CA TYR A 126 15.72 1.50 -9.76
C TYR A 126 16.57 0.59 -8.87
N VAL A 127 15.91 -0.10 -7.94
CA VAL A 127 16.51 -1.15 -7.10
C VAL A 127 15.93 -2.51 -7.47
N PRO A 128 16.74 -3.56 -7.64
CA PRO A 128 16.21 -4.91 -7.86
C PRO A 128 15.41 -5.38 -6.65
N GLY A 129 14.21 -5.93 -6.89
CA GLY A 129 13.34 -6.47 -5.85
C GLY A 129 13.97 -7.61 -5.05
N TYR A 130 14.97 -8.30 -5.61
CA TYR A 130 15.74 -9.32 -4.90
C TYR A 130 16.39 -8.84 -3.59
N TYR A 131 16.70 -7.54 -3.53
CA TYR A 131 17.35 -6.93 -2.37
C TYR A 131 16.37 -6.32 -1.37
N LEU A 132 15.08 -6.32 -1.69
CA LEU A 132 14.04 -5.69 -0.89
C LEU A 132 13.29 -6.73 -0.07
N ASP A 133 12.72 -6.27 1.05
CA ASP A 133 11.81 -7.07 1.85
C ASP A 133 10.47 -7.31 1.14
N ASN A 134 9.61 -8.10 1.80
CA ASN A 134 8.26 -8.39 1.32
C ASN A 134 7.27 -7.23 1.55
N ASN A 135 7.68 -6.09 2.10
CA ASN A 135 6.82 -4.90 2.16
C ASN A 135 6.76 -4.22 0.78
N CYS A 136 7.81 -4.36 -0.04
CA CYS A 136 7.81 -4.00 -1.44
C CYS A 136 7.10 -5.05 -2.31
N VAL A 137 5.76 -5.04 -2.29
CA VAL A 137 4.94 -5.93 -3.12
C VAL A 137 4.63 -5.33 -4.49
N SER A 138 4.80 -6.14 -5.53
CA SER A 138 4.46 -5.82 -6.94
C SER A 138 3.11 -6.39 -7.38
N SER A 139 2.43 -7.16 -6.51
CA SER A 139 1.14 -7.79 -6.78
C SER A 139 0.36 -8.03 -5.49
N GLY A 140 -0.95 -8.20 -5.60
CA GLY A 140 -1.85 -8.39 -4.46
C GLY A 140 -2.35 -7.08 -3.83
N SER A 141 -3.04 -7.20 -2.69
CA SER A 141 -3.55 -6.04 -1.95
C SER A 141 -2.39 -5.22 -1.40
N GLY A 142 -2.38 -3.91 -1.70
CA GLY A 142 -1.33 -2.99 -1.25
C GLY A 142 -0.08 -2.91 -2.14
N ALA A 143 -0.10 -3.57 -3.30
CA ALA A 143 0.97 -3.50 -4.30
C ALA A 143 1.22 -2.08 -4.80
N LEU A 144 2.50 -1.79 -5.05
CA LEU A 144 2.88 -0.59 -5.79
C LEU A 144 2.32 -0.68 -7.23
N PRO A 145 1.96 0.46 -7.86
CA PRO A 145 1.57 0.47 -9.26
C PRO A 145 2.77 0.15 -10.17
N GLN A 146 2.50 -0.28 -11.40
CA GLN A 146 3.54 -0.38 -12.41
C GLN A 146 3.98 1.02 -12.88
N CYS A 147 5.28 1.24 -13.11
CA CYS A 147 5.81 2.52 -13.56
C CYS A 147 5.32 2.85 -14.97
N GLU A 148 4.57 3.96 -15.13
CA GLU A 148 4.02 4.41 -16.43
C GLU A 148 5.13 4.78 -17.44
N PHE A 149 6.23 5.34 -16.94
CA PHE A 149 7.39 5.72 -17.75
C PHE A 149 8.32 4.54 -18.05
N ALA A 150 8.04 3.33 -17.53
CA ALA A 150 8.89 2.16 -17.80
C ALA A 150 9.02 1.89 -19.30
N ALA A 151 7.97 2.11 -20.10
CA ALA A 151 8.00 1.96 -21.55
C ALA A 151 9.04 2.89 -22.20
N VAL A 152 9.15 4.12 -21.71
CA VAL A 152 10.15 5.10 -22.15
C VAL A 152 11.54 4.65 -21.73
N ASP A 153 11.72 4.14 -20.52
CA ASP A 153 13.01 3.61 -20.07
C ASP A 153 13.50 2.46 -20.96
N ARG A 154 12.60 1.59 -21.45
CA ARG A 154 12.95 0.55 -22.43
C ARG A 154 13.57 1.14 -23.70
N SER A 155 13.02 2.25 -24.19
CA SER A 155 13.50 2.93 -25.40
C SER A 155 14.92 3.51 -25.23
N TYR A 156 15.30 3.88 -24.00
CA TYR A 156 16.65 4.32 -23.65
C TYR A 156 17.63 3.16 -23.35
N GLY A 157 17.22 1.92 -23.62
CA GLY A 157 18.03 0.74 -23.36
C GLY A 157 17.74 0.07 -22.01
N GLY A 158 16.66 0.44 -21.31
CA GLY A 158 16.03 -0.36 -20.27
C GLY A 158 15.51 -1.69 -20.83
N CYS A 159 14.97 -2.59 -20.01
CA CYS A 159 14.62 -3.92 -20.51
C CYS A 159 13.43 -3.88 -21.46
N ALA A 160 13.63 -4.43 -22.66
CA ALA A 160 12.62 -4.70 -23.67
C ALA A 160 11.51 -5.63 -23.15
#